data_AF-A0AAD6RF80-F1
#
_entry.id   AF-A0AAD6RF80-F1
#
_cell.length_a   1.000
_cell.length_b   1.000
_cell.length_c   1.000
_cell.angle_alpha   90.00
_cell.angle_beta   90.00
_cell.angle_gamma   90.00
#
_symmetry.space_group_name_H-M   'P 1'
#
loop_
_entity.id
_entity.type
_entity.pdbx_description
1 polymer ?
#
loop_
_entity_poly.entity_id
_entity_poly.type
_entity_poly.pdbx_seq_one_letter_code
_entity_poly.pdbx_strand_id
1 'polypeptide(L)'
;MRHSAAVWDYRAAIEHTKDWNGMDQVVLRNPQGASARVSLHGGQVFSWRNEQGEELLFTSSKGIFKPPKQVRGGIPICFPQFGNCGSLEQHGFARSKVWTVDDNPPPLHPNDSHGKSFIDLLLKPSEEDLKCWPYSFELRLRVSLAANGDLALTSRVRNIDGKPFSFSFTYHTYLSVSDISEVRVEGLETLDYLDNLRQRERFTEQGDALTFESEVDRVYLSCPNAIAILDHGRKRTYVIRKDGLPDVAVWNPWEKKSKAMADFGDEEYKKMLCVDGAVVEKPVTLKPEQSKFKIAINGRQANETSSPKTTRLQRTQPPGKAYLETATHKGIAAFFIPTKEKTVQALPSMLMLLNPSPCYRHSPDDYRRRRSDGTYLTAKMVARIEVRNPNENIIYHFGESKVETTAGDDEVNLGSTTLPEFTQGKENTTSLEIETSVNNELIEDGIGSKILDQFTSKKLKVDMDVKTSIGIGVEGVKTGLLGVEVLCGGVTLKETNNEMPRCIISTLKCIHRVKWGQESSPAE
;
A
#
# COMPACT_ATOMS: atom_id res chain seq x y z
N MET A 1 -33.52 2.78 -26.71
CA MET A 1 -33.51 4.07 -25.98
C MET A 1 -32.09 4.27 -25.46
N ARG A 2 -31.43 5.38 -25.82
CA ARG A 2 -30.10 5.71 -25.29
C ARG A 2 -30.27 6.04 -23.81
N HIS A 3 -29.74 5.19 -22.91
CA HIS A 3 -29.59 5.57 -21.51
C HIS A 3 -28.54 6.68 -21.46
N SER A 4 -29.00 7.92 -21.32
CA SER A 4 -28.16 9.04 -20.92
C SER A 4 -27.64 8.70 -19.53
N ALA A 5 -26.36 8.35 -19.40
CA ALA A 5 -25.70 8.34 -18.11
C ALA A 5 -25.89 9.74 -17.50
N ALA A 6 -26.54 9.81 -16.34
CA ALA A 6 -26.69 11.07 -15.63
C ALA A 6 -25.29 11.62 -15.36
N VAL A 7 -25.00 12.81 -15.88
CA VAL A 7 -23.75 13.51 -15.63
C VAL A 7 -23.70 13.79 -14.13
N TRP A 8 -22.85 13.08 -13.41
CA TRP A 8 -22.66 13.27 -11.97
C TRP A 8 -22.09 14.67 -11.72
N ASP A 9 -22.77 15.44 -10.86
CA ASP A 9 -22.31 16.78 -10.51
C ASP A 9 -21.11 16.69 -9.54
N TYR A 10 -19.92 16.90 -10.07
CA TYR A 10 -18.69 16.93 -9.28
C TYR A 10 -18.72 18.00 -8.17
N ARG A 11 -19.53 19.06 -8.29
CA ARG A 11 -19.66 20.08 -7.22
C ARG A 11 -20.43 19.56 -6.00
N ALA A 12 -21.25 18.50 -6.15
CA ALA A 12 -21.90 17.82 -5.03
C ALA A 12 -21.02 16.75 -4.36
N ALA A 13 -19.83 16.46 -4.93
CA ALA A 13 -18.92 15.43 -4.44
C ALA A 13 -18.01 15.91 -3.29
N ILE A 14 -17.86 17.23 -3.12
CA ILE A 14 -17.06 17.85 -2.07
C ILE A 14 -17.90 18.96 -1.43
N GLU A 15 -18.14 18.86 -0.12
CA GLU A 15 -18.94 19.80 0.64
C GLU A 15 -18.09 20.37 1.78
N HIS A 16 -17.90 21.69 1.81
CA HIS A 16 -17.28 22.39 2.93
C HIS A 16 -18.33 22.68 3.99
N THR A 17 -18.04 22.31 5.22
CA THR A 17 -18.96 22.47 6.36
C THR A 17 -18.19 22.83 7.62
N LYS A 18 -18.91 23.15 8.69
CA LYS A 18 -18.35 23.35 10.02
C LYS A 18 -19.03 22.39 10.98
N ASP A 19 -18.30 21.88 11.96
CA ASP A 19 -18.93 21.14 13.05
C ASP A 19 -19.63 22.07 14.05
N TRP A 20 -20.23 21.46 15.06
CA TRP A 20 -20.92 22.15 16.15
C TRP A 20 -20.01 23.06 17.00
N ASN A 21 -18.68 22.92 16.89
CA ASN A 21 -17.69 23.80 17.49
C ASN A 21 -17.19 24.88 16.53
N GLY A 22 -17.71 24.94 15.30
CA GLY A 22 -17.30 25.86 14.26
C GLY A 22 -16.02 25.46 13.52
N MET A 23 -15.51 24.23 13.75
CA MET A 23 -14.29 23.75 13.11
C MET A 23 -14.58 23.37 11.66
N ASP A 24 -13.77 23.88 10.74
CA ASP A 24 -13.88 23.59 9.31
C ASP A 24 -13.62 22.13 8.99
N GLN A 25 -14.50 21.58 8.14
CA GLN A 25 -14.51 20.20 7.71
C GLN A 25 -14.85 20.12 6.22
N VAL A 26 -14.42 19.02 5.61
CA VAL A 26 -14.72 18.68 4.22
C VAL A 26 -15.36 17.31 4.20
N VAL A 27 -16.54 17.21 3.58
CA VAL A 27 -17.21 15.95 3.32
C VAL A 27 -16.96 15.58 1.86
N LEU A 28 -16.30 14.44 1.67
CA LEU A 28 -16.14 13.77 0.38
C LEU A 28 -17.30 12.80 0.18
N ARG A 29 -17.88 12.80 -1.01
CA ARG A 29 -18.94 11.87 -1.41
C ARG A 29 -18.57 11.23 -2.75
N ASN A 30 -18.98 10.00 -2.95
CA ASN A 30 -18.84 9.33 -4.24
C ASN A 30 -20.23 9.08 -4.88
N PRO A 31 -20.28 8.74 -6.19
CA PRO A 31 -21.53 8.46 -6.88
C PRO A 31 -22.33 7.27 -6.35
N GLN A 32 -21.69 6.34 -5.64
CA GLN A 32 -22.30 5.11 -5.14
C GLN A 32 -22.86 5.27 -3.71
N GLY A 33 -22.68 6.45 -3.08
CA GLY A 33 -23.23 6.77 -1.75
C GLY A 33 -22.25 6.66 -0.59
N ALA A 34 -21.01 6.20 -0.82
CA ALA A 34 -19.96 6.25 0.19
C ALA A 34 -19.59 7.71 0.51
N SER A 35 -19.12 7.94 1.73
CA SER A 35 -18.69 9.28 2.16
C SER A 35 -17.53 9.23 3.15
N ALA A 36 -16.72 10.29 3.18
CA ALA A 36 -15.68 10.49 4.17
C ALA A 36 -15.71 11.92 4.69
N ARG A 37 -15.41 12.11 5.97
CA ARG A 37 -15.36 13.44 6.59
C ARG A 37 -13.97 13.73 7.14
N VAL A 38 -13.41 14.83 6.67
CA VAL A 38 -12.05 15.29 6.97
C VAL A 38 -12.15 16.58 7.78
N SER A 39 -11.52 16.62 8.95
CA SER A 39 -11.37 17.82 9.78
C SER A 39 -10.09 18.55 9.41
N LEU A 40 -10.16 19.87 9.23
CA LEU A 40 -8.95 20.68 9.06
C LEU A 40 -8.10 20.69 10.33
N HIS A 41 -8.70 20.56 11.50
CA HIS A 41 -7.96 20.26 12.72
C HIS A 41 -7.41 18.83 12.67
N GLY A 42 -6.10 18.71 12.74
CA GLY A 42 -5.31 17.49 12.64
C GLY A 42 -5.14 16.93 11.23
N GLY A 43 -5.76 17.54 10.20
CA GLY A 43 -5.84 16.94 8.87
C GLY A 43 -6.49 15.56 8.92
N GLN A 44 -7.44 15.37 9.83
CA GLN A 44 -7.84 14.06 10.33
C GLN A 44 -9.13 13.60 9.67
N VAL A 45 -9.12 12.40 9.07
CA VAL A 45 -10.34 11.71 8.66
C VAL A 45 -10.97 11.09 9.89
N PHE A 46 -12.22 11.41 10.23
CA PHE A 46 -12.86 10.89 11.44
C PHE A 46 -14.19 10.17 11.21
N SER A 47 -14.65 10.16 9.95
CA SER A 47 -15.75 9.32 9.50
C SER A 47 -15.47 8.84 8.08
N TRP A 48 -15.76 7.58 7.83
CA TRP A 48 -15.74 6.95 6.52
C TRP A 48 -16.85 5.91 6.48
N ARG A 49 -17.81 6.13 5.58
CA ARG A 49 -19.00 5.30 5.44
C ARG A 49 -19.03 4.65 4.08
N ASN A 50 -19.39 3.38 4.05
CA ASN A 50 -19.65 2.67 2.80
C ASN A 50 -20.96 3.14 2.14
N GLU A 51 -21.27 2.56 0.99
CA GLU A 51 -22.48 2.85 0.19
C GLU A 51 -23.79 2.57 0.96
N GLN A 52 -23.74 1.69 1.96
CA GLN A 52 -24.87 1.35 2.83
C GLN A 52 -24.99 2.29 4.04
N GLY A 53 -24.08 3.25 4.20
CA GLY A 53 -24.02 4.19 5.32
C GLY A 53 -23.42 3.61 6.60
N GLU A 54 -22.83 2.41 6.56
CA GLU A 54 -22.13 1.79 7.70
C GLU A 54 -20.82 2.54 7.98
N GLU A 55 -20.60 2.90 9.23
CA GLU A 55 -19.35 3.54 9.68
C GLU A 55 -18.21 2.53 9.77
N LEU A 56 -17.11 2.84 9.09
CA LEU A 56 -15.93 2.00 8.98
C LEU A 56 -14.81 2.40 9.93
N LEU A 57 -14.80 3.66 10.41
CA LEU A 57 -13.84 4.16 11.38
C LEU A 57 -14.45 4.27 12.78
N PHE A 58 -13.68 3.95 13.81
CA PHE A 58 -14.08 4.18 15.18
C PHE A 58 -13.73 5.61 15.59
N THR A 59 -14.69 6.29 16.22
CA THR A 59 -14.46 7.56 16.91
C THR A 59 -15.11 7.49 18.29
N SER A 60 -14.35 7.86 19.33
CA SER A 60 -14.82 7.77 20.71
C SER A 60 -15.98 8.72 20.96
N SER A 61 -16.98 8.24 21.69
CA SER A 61 -18.10 9.06 22.17
C SER A 61 -17.69 10.11 23.21
N LYS A 62 -16.56 9.90 23.90
CA LYS A 62 -15.95 10.86 24.83
C LYS A 62 -14.87 11.73 24.17
N GLY A 63 -14.68 11.61 22.86
CA GLY A 63 -13.68 12.37 22.12
C GLY A 63 -13.87 13.88 22.28
N ILE A 64 -12.77 14.61 22.46
CA ILE A 64 -12.79 16.08 22.56
C ILE A 64 -12.52 16.66 21.17
N PHE A 65 -13.54 17.27 20.56
CA PHE A 65 -13.48 17.87 19.22
C PHE A 65 -13.13 19.36 19.26
N LYS A 66 -12.23 19.75 20.15
CA LYS A 66 -11.84 21.16 20.35
C LYS A 66 -10.31 21.29 20.34
N PRO A 67 -9.74 22.14 19.46
CA PRO A 67 -8.33 22.49 19.51
C PRO A 67 -7.92 23.03 20.89
N PRO A 68 -6.69 22.79 21.35
CA PRO A 68 -5.60 22.06 20.67
C PRO A 68 -5.63 20.54 20.93
N LYS A 69 -6.67 20.02 21.60
CA LYS A 69 -6.69 18.60 21.97
C LYS A 69 -6.96 17.71 20.76
N GLN A 70 -6.14 16.68 20.58
CA GLN A 70 -6.33 15.68 19.53
C GLN A 70 -7.68 14.96 19.65
N VAL A 71 -8.26 14.60 18.50
CA VAL A 71 -9.50 13.85 18.43
C VAL A 71 -9.22 12.35 18.58
N ARG A 72 -9.95 11.69 19.49
CA ARG A 72 -9.81 10.26 19.77
C ARG A 72 -10.60 9.41 18.77
N GLY A 73 -9.96 8.98 17.70
CA GLY A 73 -10.57 8.13 16.67
C GLY A 73 -10.20 8.52 15.25
N GLY A 74 -10.83 7.91 14.26
CA GLY A 74 -10.55 8.20 12.86
C GLY A 74 -9.13 7.81 12.44
N ILE A 75 -8.44 8.71 11.76
CA ILE A 75 -7.07 8.53 11.27
C ILE A 75 -6.22 9.76 11.64
N PRO A 76 -5.76 9.90 12.89
CA PRO A 76 -4.80 10.95 13.26
C PRO A 76 -3.47 10.78 12.52
N ILE A 77 -2.86 11.92 12.18
CA ILE A 77 -1.54 11.99 11.55
C ILE A 77 -0.46 12.14 12.63
N CYS A 78 0.39 11.13 12.81
CA CYS A 78 1.53 11.21 13.72
C CYS A 78 2.76 11.69 12.95
N PHE A 79 3.19 12.92 13.22
CA PHE A 79 4.38 13.53 12.62
C PHE A 79 4.88 14.66 13.53
N PRO A 80 6.20 14.84 13.68
CA PRO A 80 7.31 14.07 13.09
C PRO A 80 7.77 12.88 13.96
N GLN A 81 6.95 12.50 14.95
CA GLN A 81 7.29 11.47 15.95
C GLN A 81 6.19 10.43 16.07
N PHE A 82 6.54 9.15 16.17
CA PHE A 82 5.67 8.07 16.63
C PHE A 82 5.90 7.78 18.12
N GLY A 83 4.82 7.67 18.90
CA GLY A 83 4.88 7.42 20.33
C GLY A 83 5.75 8.46 21.06
N ASN A 84 6.48 7.99 22.08
CA ASN A 84 7.43 8.79 22.86
C ASN A 84 8.88 8.58 22.39
N CYS A 85 9.10 8.28 21.11
CA CYS A 85 10.43 7.91 20.60
C CYS A 85 11.40 9.10 20.41
N GLY A 86 11.08 10.27 20.96
CA GLY A 86 11.90 11.48 20.87
C GLY A 86 11.48 12.55 21.89
N SER A 87 11.94 13.79 21.70
CA SER A 87 11.75 14.89 22.66
C SER A 87 10.41 15.62 22.54
N LEU A 88 9.58 15.27 21.56
CA LEU A 88 8.27 15.89 21.37
C LEU A 88 7.21 15.19 22.20
N GLU A 89 6.07 15.87 22.36
CA GLU A 89 4.86 15.23 22.87
C GLU A 89 4.53 13.95 22.10
N GLN A 90 3.85 13.03 22.78
CA GLN A 90 3.52 11.72 22.22
C GLN A 90 2.85 11.87 20.84
N HIS A 91 3.40 11.19 19.83
CA HIS A 91 2.97 11.22 18.44
C HIS A 91 3.19 12.54 17.67
N GLY A 92 4.02 13.44 18.21
CA GLY A 92 4.30 14.74 17.58
C GLY A 92 3.09 15.68 17.62
N PHE A 93 3.10 16.67 16.73
CA PHE A 93 2.17 17.80 16.78
C PHE A 93 1.20 17.87 15.60
N ALA A 94 1.41 17.15 14.50
CA ALA A 94 0.60 17.33 13.29
C ALA A 94 -0.92 17.15 13.51
N ARG A 95 -1.31 16.21 14.39
CA ARG A 95 -2.70 15.93 14.77
C ARG A 95 -3.38 16.98 15.67
N SER A 96 -2.63 17.91 16.26
CA SER A 96 -3.15 18.99 17.12
C SER A 96 -3.15 20.37 16.44
N LYS A 97 -2.70 20.43 15.17
CA LYS A 97 -2.62 21.67 14.39
C LYS A 97 -3.80 21.83 13.45
N VAL A 98 -4.11 23.06 13.08
CA VAL A 98 -5.08 23.34 12.01
C VAL A 98 -4.33 23.36 10.68
N TRP A 99 -4.78 22.53 9.75
CA TRP A 99 -4.26 22.44 8.40
C TRP A 99 -5.02 23.40 7.50
N THR A 100 -4.38 23.82 6.41
CA THR A 100 -5.00 24.66 5.38
C THR A 100 -5.34 23.82 4.16
N VAL A 101 -6.38 24.19 3.40
CA VAL A 101 -6.61 23.58 2.08
C VAL A 101 -5.49 24.06 1.15
N ASP A 102 -4.87 23.14 0.40
CA ASP A 102 -3.82 23.47 -0.56
C ASP A 102 -4.46 23.90 -1.88
N ASP A 103 -4.38 25.19 -2.20
CA ASP A 103 -4.90 25.76 -3.44
C ASP A 103 -4.04 25.41 -4.66
N ASN A 104 -2.80 24.94 -4.47
CA ASN A 104 -1.87 24.58 -5.54
C ASN A 104 -1.34 23.14 -5.36
N PRO A 105 -2.24 22.14 -5.37
CA PRO A 105 -1.84 20.76 -5.12
C PRO A 105 -1.13 20.17 -6.34
N PRO A 106 -0.23 19.19 -6.16
CA PRO A 106 0.34 18.44 -7.28
C PRO A 106 -0.76 17.83 -8.17
N PRO A 107 -0.59 17.81 -9.51
CA PRO A 107 -1.62 17.29 -10.41
C PRO A 107 -1.96 15.83 -10.11
N LEU A 108 -3.22 15.46 -10.33
CA LEU A 108 -3.63 14.05 -10.34
C LEU A 108 -3.14 13.38 -11.62
N HIS A 109 -2.79 12.11 -11.53
CA HIS A 109 -2.59 11.29 -12.72
C HIS A 109 -3.92 11.25 -13.52
N PRO A 110 -3.90 11.32 -14.87
CA PRO A 110 -5.14 11.32 -15.66
C PRO A 110 -6.09 10.15 -15.33
N ASN A 111 -5.53 8.95 -15.13
CA ASN A 111 -6.30 7.76 -14.73
C ASN A 111 -6.78 7.76 -13.26
N ASP A 112 -6.27 8.64 -12.41
CA ASP A 112 -6.71 8.77 -11.01
C ASP A 112 -7.93 9.69 -10.85
N SER A 113 -8.27 10.46 -11.89
CA SER A 113 -9.30 11.50 -11.82
C SER A 113 -10.74 10.99 -11.99
N HIS A 114 -10.94 9.79 -12.54
CA HIS A 114 -12.28 9.28 -12.86
C HIS A 114 -13.01 8.77 -11.59
N GLY A 115 -13.99 9.55 -11.12
CA GLY A 115 -14.91 9.16 -10.05
C GLY A 115 -14.38 9.30 -8.62
N LYS A 116 -13.20 9.93 -8.42
CA LYS A 116 -12.63 10.18 -7.09
C LYS A 116 -12.96 11.61 -6.63
N SER A 117 -13.56 11.77 -5.46
CA SER A 117 -13.57 13.04 -4.74
C SER A 117 -12.34 13.12 -3.84
N PHE A 118 -11.70 14.28 -3.75
CA PHE A 118 -10.48 14.44 -2.97
C PHE A 118 -10.34 15.84 -2.40
N ILE A 119 -9.52 15.96 -1.35
CA ILE A 119 -9.09 17.23 -0.78
C ILE A 119 -7.59 17.16 -0.52
N ASP A 120 -6.89 18.26 -0.81
CA ASP A 120 -5.48 18.44 -0.49
C ASP A 120 -5.35 19.41 0.67
N LEU A 121 -4.59 19.01 1.68
CA LEU A 121 -4.32 19.78 2.88
C LEU A 121 -2.81 20.04 3.00
N LEU A 122 -2.46 21.18 3.59
CA LEU A 122 -1.09 21.63 3.79
C LEU A 122 -0.89 22.06 5.25
N LEU A 123 0.14 21.50 5.87
CA LEU A 123 0.67 21.90 7.16
C LEU A 123 2.07 22.52 6.98
N LYS A 124 2.26 23.69 7.57
CA LYS A 124 3.54 24.40 7.69
C LYS A 124 3.84 24.59 9.19
N PRO A 125 5.12 24.64 9.59
CA PRO A 125 5.48 24.91 10.98
C PRO A 125 5.01 26.30 11.40
N SER A 126 4.51 26.43 12.63
CA SER A 126 4.37 27.73 13.29
C SER A 126 5.67 28.14 14.00
N GLU A 127 5.76 29.40 14.44
CA GLU A 127 6.88 29.87 15.27
C GLU A 127 7.04 29.06 16.57
N GLU A 128 5.95 28.51 17.11
CA GLU A 128 5.97 27.64 18.30
C GLU A 128 6.54 26.26 17.95
N ASP A 129 6.18 25.72 16.80
CA ASP A 129 6.70 24.43 16.34
C ASP A 129 8.21 24.47 16.15
N LEU A 130 8.72 25.58 15.59
CA LEU A 130 10.15 25.80 15.40
C LEU A 130 10.93 25.91 16.72
N LYS A 131 10.28 26.20 17.85
CA LYS A 131 10.94 26.17 19.18
C LYS A 131 11.18 24.75 19.67
N CYS A 132 10.24 23.85 19.42
CA CYS A 132 10.29 22.46 19.89
C CYS A 132 10.97 21.52 18.88
N TRP A 133 10.81 21.81 17.59
CA TRP A 133 11.40 21.08 16.46
C TRP A 133 11.89 22.08 15.41
N PRO A 134 13.18 22.50 15.47
CA PRO A 134 13.70 23.66 14.73
C PRO A 134 14.02 23.33 13.28
N TYR A 135 13.04 22.82 12.55
CA TYR A 135 13.15 22.47 11.13
C TYR A 135 11.97 23.03 10.35
N SER A 136 12.27 23.65 9.22
CA SER A 136 11.29 24.14 8.27
C SER A 136 10.84 23.01 7.34
N PHE A 137 9.53 22.79 7.25
CA PHE A 137 8.96 21.72 6.43
C PHE A 137 7.64 22.14 5.77
N GLU A 138 7.23 21.40 4.74
CA GLU A 138 5.84 21.38 4.28
C GLU A 138 5.33 19.94 4.28
N LEU A 139 4.22 19.71 4.97
CA LEU A 139 3.55 18.41 4.98
C LEU A 139 2.22 18.55 4.23
N ARG A 140 2.15 17.94 3.05
CA ARG A 140 0.94 17.83 2.24
C ARG A 140 0.22 16.52 2.53
N LEU A 141 -1.09 16.54 2.61
CA LEU A 141 -1.95 15.36 2.76
C LEU A 141 -3.07 15.42 1.72
N ARG A 142 -3.13 14.44 0.84
CA ARG A 142 -4.29 14.20 -0.02
C ARG A 142 -5.18 13.13 0.60
N VAL A 143 -6.45 13.44 0.82
CA VAL A 143 -7.48 12.45 1.16
C VAL A 143 -8.37 12.27 -0.06
N SER A 144 -8.55 11.04 -0.52
CA SER A 144 -9.40 10.74 -1.68
C SER A 144 -10.34 9.57 -1.40
N LEU A 145 -11.59 9.73 -1.80
CA LEU A 145 -12.62 8.70 -1.78
C LEU A 145 -12.90 8.27 -3.22
N ALA A 146 -12.61 7.01 -3.52
CA ALA A 146 -12.80 6.45 -4.85
C ALA A 146 -14.26 6.06 -5.14
N ALA A 147 -14.57 5.85 -6.42
CA ALA A 147 -15.90 5.47 -6.85
C ALA A 147 -16.42 4.20 -6.16
N ASN A 148 -15.54 3.21 -5.95
CA ASN A 148 -15.83 1.94 -5.27
C ASN A 148 -15.85 2.02 -3.72
N GLY A 149 -15.75 3.22 -3.16
CA GLY A 149 -15.76 3.46 -1.71
C GLY A 149 -14.40 3.36 -1.02
N ASP A 150 -13.32 2.99 -1.72
CA ASP A 150 -11.97 2.93 -1.14
C ASP A 150 -11.50 4.33 -0.71
N LEU A 151 -11.00 4.44 0.53
CA LEU A 151 -10.45 5.67 1.12
C LEU A 151 -8.91 5.64 1.12
N ALA A 152 -8.27 6.49 0.31
CA ALA A 152 -6.82 6.62 0.26
C ALA A 152 -6.33 7.94 0.86
N LEU A 153 -5.22 7.88 1.62
CA LEU A 153 -4.54 9.01 2.23
C LEU A 153 -3.08 9.02 1.77
N THR A 154 -2.63 10.09 1.11
CA THR A 154 -1.26 10.23 0.60
C THR A 154 -0.58 11.45 1.21
N SER A 155 0.52 11.26 1.94
CA SER A 155 1.27 12.34 2.57
C SER A 155 2.63 12.58 1.92
N ARG A 156 2.99 13.84 1.68
CA ARG A 156 4.29 14.25 1.14
C ARG A 156 4.93 15.26 2.07
N VAL A 157 6.12 14.95 2.58
CA VAL A 157 6.94 15.86 3.37
C VAL A 157 8.00 16.46 2.46
N ARG A 158 8.12 17.79 2.45
CA ARG A 158 9.19 18.54 1.80
C ARG A 158 10.06 19.19 2.86
N ASN A 159 11.37 18.94 2.81
CA ASN A 159 12.34 19.68 3.60
C ASN A 159 12.60 21.04 2.92
N ILE A 160 12.18 22.12 3.57
CA ILE A 160 12.41 23.51 3.11
C ILE A 160 13.42 24.23 4.01
N ASP A 161 14.08 23.48 4.88
CA ASP A 161 15.15 23.96 5.73
C ASP A 161 16.50 23.89 4.99
N GLY A 162 17.49 24.64 5.48
CA GLY A 162 18.86 24.53 5.00
C GLY A 162 19.59 23.28 5.52
N LYS A 163 18.99 22.54 6.46
CA LYS A 163 19.60 21.38 7.13
C LYS A 163 18.79 20.10 6.91
N PRO A 164 19.44 18.94 6.86
CA PRO A 164 18.73 17.67 6.87
C PRO A 164 18.03 17.45 8.22
N PHE A 165 16.86 16.81 8.20
CA PHE A 165 16.18 16.36 9.41
C PHE A 165 15.63 14.95 9.25
N SER A 166 15.46 14.28 10.39
CA SER A 166 14.86 12.95 10.46
C SER A 166 13.51 12.97 11.14
N PHE A 167 12.59 12.10 10.69
CA PHE A 167 11.27 11.96 11.28
C PHE A 167 10.74 10.53 11.19
N SER A 168 9.78 10.22 12.05
CA SER A 168 8.90 9.05 11.95
C SER A 168 7.50 9.53 11.54
N PHE A 169 6.73 8.62 10.95
CA PHE A 169 5.42 8.95 10.40
C PHE A 169 4.44 7.80 10.59
N THR A 170 3.18 8.11 10.90
CA THR A 170 2.14 7.08 11.03
C THR A 170 0.75 7.62 10.73
N TYR A 171 -0.07 6.80 10.05
CA TYR A 171 -1.51 6.99 10.03
C TYR A 171 -2.16 6.12 11.09
N HIS A 172 -2.57 6.74 12.19
CA HIS A 172 -3.07 6.03 13.36
C HIS A 172 -4.54 5.60 13.15
N THR A 173 -4.78 4.51 12.46
CA THR A 173 -6.08 4.19 11.84
C THR A 173 -6.96 3.40 12.80
N TYR A 174 -7.94 4.06 13.41
CA TYR A 174 -8.96 3.46 14.28
C TYR A 174 -10.06 2.81 13.44
N LEU A 175 -9.98 1.50 13.21
CA LEU A 175 -11.03 0.75 12.54
C LEU A 175 -12.19 0.50 13.50
N SER A 176 -13.43 0.73 13.06
CA SER A 176 -14.59 0.21 13.77
C SER A 176 -14.57 -1.31 13.66
N VAL A 177 -14.87 -2.05 14.72
CA VAL A 177 -15.04 -3.51 14.67
C VAL A 177 -16.32 -3.93 15.38
N SER A 178 -16.78 -5.16 15.16
CA SER A 178 -17.97 -5.69 15.83
C SER A 178 -17.72 -5.92 17.34
N ASP A 179 -16.77 -6.79 17.63
CA ASP A 179 -16.19 -7.09 18.93
C ASP A 179 -14.73 -7.49 18.73
N ILE A 180 -13.79 -6.92 19.50
CA ILE A 180 -12.36 -7.17 19.38
C ILE A 180 -11.98 -8.66 19.55
N SER A 181 -12.78 -9.42 20.30
CA SER A 181 -12.60 -10.87 20.48
C SER A 181 -12.93 -11.69 19.23
N GLU A 182 -13.70 -11.12 18.29
CA GLU A 182 -14.09 -11.72 17.00
C GLU A 182 -13.23 -11.21 15.83
N VAL A 183 -12.15 -10.48 16.14
CA VAL A 183 -11.25 -9.88 15.16
C VAL A 183 -9.92 -10.61 15.13
N ARG A 184 -9.39 -10.82 13.92
CA ARG A 184 -8.01 -11.27 13.72
C ARG A 184 -7.30 -10.48 12.64
N VAL A 185 -5.98 -10.33 12.78
CA VAL A 185 -5.12 -9.68 11.79
C VAL A 185 -4.23 -10.72 11.13
N GLU A 186 -4.25 -10.75 9.80
CA GLU A 186 -3.46 -11.62 8.94
C GLU A 186 -2.46 -10.79 8.12
N GLY A 187 -1.31 -11.40 7.77
CA GLY A 187 -0.19 -10.75 7.10
C GLY A 187 0.94 -10.27 8.03
N LEU A 188 0.89 -10.66 9.31
CA LEU A 188 1.90 -10.35 10.33
C LEU A 188 2.64 -11.60 10.84
N GLU A 189 2.34 -12.76 10.27
CA GLU A 189 2.87 -14.04 10.69
C GLU A 189 4.38 -14.07 10.48
N THR A 190 5.13 -14.66 11.42
CA THR A 190 6.61 -14.81 11.36
C THR A 190 7.41 -13.50 11.33
N LEU A 191 6.76 -12.35 11.44
CA LEU A 191 7.43 -11.05 11.46
C LEU A 191 7.96 -10.72 12.84
N ASP A 192 9.09 -10.01 12.85
CA ASP A 192 9.59 -9.38 14.07
C ASP A 192 8.70 -8.19 14.45
N TYR A 193 8.46 -8.03 15.75
CA TYR A 193 7.79 -6.86 16.30
C TYR A 193 8.49 -6.33 17.55
N LEU A 194 8.31 -5.03 17.82
CA LEU A 194 8.68 -4.39 19.07
C LEU A 194 7.45 -4.29 19.95
N ASP A 195 7.54 -4.76 21.19
CA ASP A 195 6.44 -4.70 22.16
C ASP A 195 6.57 -3.45 23.05
N ASN A 196 5.71 -2.46 22.84
CA ASN A 196 5.73 -1.22 23.62
C ASN A 196 5.37 -1.44 25.09
N LEU A 197 4.64 -2.51 25.43
CA LEU A 197 4.33 -2.89 26.82
C LEU A 197 5.55 -3.50 27.52
N ARG A 198 6.54 -3.97 26.76
CA ARG A 198 7.81 -4.52 27.24
C ARG A 198 9.00 -3.66 26.84
N GLN A 199 8.85 -2.34 26.92
CA GLN A 199 9.94 -1.39 26.66
C GLN A 199 10.60 -1.55 25.29
N ARG A 200 9.81 -1.89 24.25
CA ARG A 200 10.25 -2.15 22.88
C ARG A 200 11.20 -3.36 22.74
N GLU A 201 11.09 -4.33 23.63
CA GLU A 201 11.75 -5.62 23.44
C GLU A 201 11.26 -6.26 22.12
N ARG A 202 12.20 -6.88 21.39
CA ARG A 202 11.95 -7.48 20.09
C ARG A 202 11.56 -8.94 20.23
N PHE A 203 10.47 -9.32 19.56
CA PHE A 203 9.96 -10.69 19.49
C PHE A 203 9.62 -11.03 18.03
N THR A 204 9.27 -12.29 17.78
CA THR A 204 8.80 -12.76 16.46
C THR A 204 7.42 -13.38 16.63
N GLU A 205 6.46 -12.96 15.81
CA GLU A 205 5.09 -13.49 15.84
C GLU A 205 5.06 -14.96 15.40
N GLN A 206 4.45 -15.81 16.20
CA GLN A 206 4.40 -17.26 15.98
C GLN A 206 3.00 -17.74 15.59
N GLY A 207 1.96 -16.93 15.80
CA GLY A 207 0.60 -17.27 15.43
C GLY A 207 0.35 -17.17 13.92
N ASP A 208 -0.57 -17.99 13.43
CA ASP A 208 -1.09 -17.92 12.04
C ASP A 208 -1.91 -16.64 11.79
N ALA A 209 -2.35 -15.97 12.86
CA ALA A 209 -3.00 -14.66 12.84
C ALA A 209 -2.87 -14.06 14.24
N LEU A 210 -2.84 -12.72 14.33
CA LEU A 210 -2.91 -12.01 15.59
C LEU A 210 -4.36 -11.95 16.09
N THR A 211 -4.59 -12.42 17.31
CA THR A 211 -5.85 -12.33 18.05
C THR A 211 -5.66 -11.53 19.33
N PHE A 212 -6.76 -11.11 19.96
CA PHE A 212 -6.74 -10.16 21.07
C PHE A 212 -7.40 -10.76 22.32
N GLU A 213 -6.60 -11.05 23.33
CA GLU A 213 -7.05 -11.53 24.66
C GLU A 213 -6.61 -10.59 25.80
N SER A 214 -5.85 -9.54 25.46
CA SER A 214 -5.29 -8.56 26.39
C SER A 214 -4.95 -7.25 25.67
N GLU A 215 -4.39 -6.30 26.40
CA GLU A 215 -3.77 -5.10 25.80
C GLU A 215 -2.69 -5.52 24.80
N VAL A 216 -2.71 -4.88 23.63
CA VAL A 216 -1.73 -5.04 22.56
C VAL A 216 -1.25 -3.65 22.18
N ASP A 217 0.07 -3.46 22.18
CA ASP A 217 0.74 -2.26 21.67
C ASP A 217 2.06 -2.69 21.04
N ARG A 218 2.00 -3.04 19.74
CA ARG A 218 3.11 -3.67 19.02
C ARG A 218 3.42 -2.94 17.72
N VAL A 219 4.68 -2.90 17.33
CA VAL A 219 5.13 -2.40 16.02
C VAL A 219 5.82 -3.53 15.27
N TYR A 220 5.15 -4.07 14.24
CA TYR A 220 5.67 -5.09 13.34
C TYR A 220 6.57 -4.44 12.28
N LEU A 221 7.71 -5.07 12.00
CA LEU A 221 8.79 -4.50 11.21
C LEU A 221 8.83 -5.10 9.80
N SER A 222 9.17 -4.28 8.80
CA SER A 222 9.36 -4.74 7.41
C SER A 222 8.18 -5.58 6.87
N CYS A 223 6.97 -5.13 7.17
CA CYS A 223 5.72 -5.80 6.86
C CYS A 223 5.42 -5.81 5.35
N PRO A 224 4.64 -6.80 4.86
CA PRO A 224 4.15 -6.79 3.48
C PRO A 224 3.27 -5.57 3.21
N ASN A 225 3.11 -5.22 1.92
CA ASN A 225 2.34 -4.03 1.53
C ASN A 225 0.83 -4.16 1.71
N ALA A 226 0.32 -5.32 2.13
CA ALA A 226 -1.10 -5.53 2.39
C ALA A 226 -1.32 -6.31 3.70
N ILE A 227 -2.15 -5.76 4.58
CA ILE A 227 -2.58 -6.36 5.86
C ILE A 227 -4.09 -6.55 5.83
N ALA A 228 -4.57 -7.72 6.26
CA ALA A 228 -6.00 -8.02 6.30
C ALA A 228 -6.49 -8.10 7.75
N ILE A 229 -7.62 -7.45 8.03
CA ILE A 229 -8.27 -7.46 9.34
C ILE A 229 -9.65 -8.08 9.14
N LEU A 230 -9.84 -9.30 9.64
CA LEU A 230 -11.10 -10.03 9.49
C LEU A 230 -11.94 -9.80 10.74
N ASP A 231 -13.15 -9.28 10.54
CA ASP A 231 -14.15 -9.02 11.57
C ASP A 231 -15.31 -10.00 11.37
N HIS A 232 -15.27 -11.11 12.10
CA HIS A 232 -16.22 -12.22 11.92
C HIS A 232 -17.65 -11.81 12.31
N GLY A 233 -17.81 -11.04 13.38
CA GLY A 233 -19.12 -10.62 13.88
C GLY A 233 -19.90 -9.76 12.88
N ARG A 234 -19.23 -8.96 12.06
CA ARG A 234 -19.84 -8.20 10.94
C ARG A 234 -19.63 -8.84 9.56
N LYS A 235 -19.02 -10.04 9.50
CA LYS A 235 -18.70 -10.76 8.25
C LYS A 235 -17.97 -9.89 7.22
N ARG A 236 -17.00 -9.10 7.66
CA ARG A 236 -16.29 -8.15 6.80
C ARG A 236 -14.77 -8.26 6.97
N THR A 237 -14.05 -7.70 6.00
CA THR A 237 -12.60 -7.69 6.01
C THR A 237 -12.10 -6.30 5.62
N TYR A 238 -11.31 -5.67 6.47
CA TYR A 238 -10.55 -4.50 6.07
C TYR A 238 -9.24 -4.94 5.41
N VAL A 239 -8.81 -4.20 4.39
CA VAL A 239 -7.49 -4.39 3.79
C VAL A 239 -6.74 -3.07 3.84
N ILE A 240 -5.63 -3.03 4.57
CA ILE A 240 -4.75 -1.88 4.57
C ILE A 240 -3.69 -2.15 3.52
N ARG A 241 -3.63 -1.31 2.49
CA ARG A 241 -2.52 -1.28 1.55
C ARG A 241 -1.59 -0.13 1.92
N LYS A 242 -0.29 -0.39 1.91
CA LYS A 242 0.73 0.57 2.29
C LYS A 242 1.84 0.58 1.26
N ASP A 243 2.37 1.76 1.04
CA ASP A 243 3.50 2.06 0.17
C ASP A 243 4.38 3.05 0.95
N GLY A 244 5.70 3.03 0.75
CA GLY A 244 6.65 3.88 1.51
C GLY A 244 6.60 3.77 3.05
N LEU A 245 5.86 2.79 3.60
CA LEU A 245 5.68 2.54 5.03
C LEU A 245 6.10 1.11 5.32
N PRO A 246 7.31 0.86 5.84
CA PRO A 246 7.79 -0.49 6.06
C PRO A 246 7.14 -1.16 7.28
N ASP A 247 6.64 -0.39 8.25
CA ASP A 247 6.21 -0.91 9.55
C ASP A 247 4.68 -0.87 9.70
N VAL A 248 4.16 -1.70 10.62
CA VAL A 248 2.73 -1.72 10.99
C VAL A 248 2.60 -1.67 12.50
N ALA A 249 1.96 -0.63 13.04
CA ALA A 249 1.62 -0.60 14.47
C ALA A 249 0.23 -1.19 14.69
N VAL A 250 0.07 -2.05 15.70
CA VAL A 250 -1.22 -2.63 16.10
C VAL A 250 -1.47 -2.28 17.55
N TRP A 251 -2.62 -1.67 17.82
CA TRP A 251 -2.97 -1.24 19.17
C TRP A 251 -4.44 -1.50 19.51
N ASN A 252 -4.63 -2.10 20.69
CA ASN A 252 -5.90 -2.10 21.40
C ASN A 252 -5.63 -1.85 22.89
N PRO A 253 -6.24 -0.83 23.52
CA PRO A 253 -5.95 -0.45 24.91
C PRO A 253 -6.40 -1.49 25.94
N TRP A 254 -7.36 -2.33 25.61
CA TRP A 254 -8.04 -3.20 26.57
C TRP A 254 -8.64 -2.45 27.78
N GLU A 255 -9.18 -3.19 28.73
CA GLU A 255 -9.99 -2.65 29.82
C GLU A 255 -9.27 -1.60 30.68
N LYS A 256 -8.07 -1.91 31.18
CA LYS A 256 -7.37 -1.06 32.16
C LYS A 256 -6.96 0.27 31.55
N LYS A 257 -6.38 0.26 30.34
CA LYS A 257 -5.95 1.49 29.67
C LYS A 257 -7.15 2.33 29.24
N SER A 258 -8.23 1.72 28.77
CA SER A 258 -9.46 2.43 28.39
C SER A 258 -10.05 3.22 29.55
N LYS A 259 -10.18 2.61 30.73
CA LYS A 259 -10.67 3.29 31.94
C LYS A 259 -9.79 4.45 32.40
N ALA A 260 -8.50 4.42 32.06
CA ALA A 260 -7.55 5.48 32.42
C ALA A 260 -7.56 6.68 31.44
N MET A 261 -8.14 6.53 30.25
CA MET A 261 -8.20 7.58 29.23
C MET A 261 -9.48 8.41 29.38
N ALA A 262 -9.36 9.68 29.77
CA ALA A 262 -10.52 10.55 29.99
C ALA A 262 -11.33 10.84 28.71
N ASP A 263 -10.68 10.81 27.55
CA ASP A 263 -11.24 11.04 26.22
C ASP A 263 -11.68 9.74 25.51
N PHE A 264 -11.79 8.63 26.24
CA PHE A 264 -12.15 7.31 25.73
C PHE A 264 -13.20 6.63 26.64
N GLY A 265 -14.17 5.94 26.05
CA GLY A 265 -15.18 5.20 26.80
C GLY A 265 -14.63 3.88 27.36
N ASP A 266 -15.00 3.56 28.59
CA ASP A 266 -14.43 2.45 29.38
C ASP A 266 -14.51 1.09 28.64
N GLU A 267 -15.59 0.86 27.88
CA GLU A 267 -15.85 -0.38 27.14
C GLU A 267 -15.65 -0.21 25.62
N GLU A 268 -15.18 0.95 25.15
CA GLU A 268 -15.06 1.23 23.72
C GLU A 268 -13.92 0.45 23.04
N TYR A 269 -12.97 -0.10 23.82
CA TYR A 269 -11.89 -0.96 23.29
C TYR A 269 -12.44 -2.19 22.57
N LYS A 270 -13.64 -2.64 22.95
CA LYS A 270 -14.31 -3.77 22.31
C LYS A 270 -14.71 -3.48 20.86
N LYS A 271 -14.89 -2.22 20.49
CA LYS A 271 -15.45 -1.81 19.19
C LYS A 271 -14.44 -1.16 18.27
N MET A 272 -13.15 -1.24 18.63
CA MET A 272 -12.08 -0.61 17.88
C MET A 272 -10.84 -1.49 17.78
N LEU A 273 -10.10 -1.32 16.69
CA LEU A 273 -8.75 -1.82 16.55
C LEU A 273 -7.94 -0.78 15.78
N CYS A 274 -6.75 -0.42 16.28
CA CYS A 274 -5.80 0.34 15.49
C CYS A 274 -4.88 -0.59 14.71
N VAL A 275 -4.82 -0.39 13.40
CA VAL A 275 -3.80 -1.00 12.53
C VAL A 275 -3.25 0.09 11.64
N ASP A 276 -2.00 0.45 11.87
CA ASP A 276 -1.44 1.68 11.36
C ASP A 276 -0.38 1.39 10.32
N GLY A 277 -0.44 2.09 9.19
CA GLY A 277 0.71 2.15 8.28
C GLY A 277 1.77 3.11 8.84
N ALA A 278 3.01 2.65 9.02
CA ALA A 278 4.01 3.39 9.77
C ALA A 278 5.46 3.33 9.22
N VAL A 279 6.24 4.35 9.58
CA VAL A 279 7.71 4.40 9.52
C VAL A 279 8.15 4.70 10.94
N VAL A 280 8.66 3.70 11.66
CA VAL A 280 9.02 3.82 13.08
C VAL A 280 10.44 3.38 13.34
N GLU A 281 10.83 2.18 12.90
CA GLU A 281 12.11 1.59 13.28
C GLU A 281 13.30 2.30 12.62
N LYS A 282 13.14 2.66 11.35
CA LYS A 282 14.12 3.43 10.60
C LYS A 282 13.51 4.77 10.20
N PRO A 283 13.76 5.85 10.98
CA PRO A 283 13.29 7.18 10.63
C PRO A 283 13.75 7.59 9.23
N VAL A 284 12.90 8.33 8.55
CA VAL A 284 13.22 8.94 7.26
C VAL A 284 14.16 10.11 7.51
N THR A 285 15.24 10.24 6.73
CA THR A 285 16.07 11.44 6.70
C THR A 285 15.91 12.16 5.36
N LEU A 286 15.50 13.44 5.41
CA LEU A 286 15.41 14.28 4.22
C LEU A 286 16.57 15.25 4.14
N LYS A 287 17.26 15.29 3.00
CA LYS A 287 18.19 16.38 2.65
C LYS A 287 17.40 17.62 2.20
N PRO A 288 18.01 18.82 2.23
CA PRO A 288 17.41 19.99 1.59
C PRO A 288 17.03 19.67 0.13
N GLU A 289 15.82 20.05 -0.27
CA GLU A 289 15.27 19.94 -1.64
C GLU A 289 14.98 18.52 -2.22
N GLN A 290 14.55 17.53 -1.42
CA GLN A 290 14.10 16.18 -1.89
C GLN A 290 12.68 15.77 -1.39
N SER A 291 11.92 14.96 -2.16
CA SER A 291 10.60 14.33 -1.81
C SER A 291 10.45 12.94 -2.50
N LYS A 292 9.65 11.90 -2.11
CA LYS A 292 8.22 11.75 -1.70
C LYS A 292 8.00 10.47 -0.82
N PHE A 293 6.90 10.41 -0.05
CA PHE A 293 6.26 9.16 0.45
C PHE A 293 4.81 9.10 -0.09
N LYS A 294 4.21 7.92 -0.25
CA LYS A 294 2.81 7.75 -0.68
C LYS A 294 2.20 6.59 0.07
N ILE A 295 0.94 6.71 0.45
CA ILE A 295 0.20 5.64 1.10
C ILE A 295 -1.19 5.59 0.46
N ALA A 296 -1.80 4.41 0.42
CA ALA A 296 -3.12 4.20 -0.15
C ALA A 296 -3.85 3.12 0.65
N ILE A 297 -4.58 3.52 1.69
CA ILE A 297 -5.48 2.61 2.43
C ILE A 297 -6.62 2.20 1.46
N ASN A 298 -7.04 0.94 1.50
CA ASN A 298 -8.02 0.36 0.56
C ASN A 298 -8.95 -0.59 1.30
N GLY A 299 -9.83 -0.10 2.17
CA GLY A 299 -10.78 -1.00 2.82
C GLY A 299 -11.94 -1.30 1.88
N ARG A 300 -11.87 -2.47 1.25
CA ARG A 300 -12.99 -3.06 0.54
C ARG A 300 -13.95 -3.71 1.52
N GLN A 301 -15.25 -3.59 1.28
CA GLN A 301 -16.25 -4.47 1.89
C GLN A 301 -16.12 -5.87 1.27
N ALA A 302 -16.03 -6.91 2.09
CA ALA A 302 -16.11 -8.28 1.60
C ALA A 302 -17.54 -8.55 1.15
N ASN A 303 -17.81 -8.58 -0.15
CA ASN A 303 -19.04 -9.20 -0.64
C ASN A 303 -18.89 -10.71 -0.49
N GLU A 304 -19.86 -11.31 0.20
CA GLU A 304 -19.98 -12.74 0.45
C GLU A 304 -19.74 -13.55 -0.82
N THR A 305 -18.66 -14.34 -0.84
CA THR A 305 -18.75 -15.74 -1.26
C THR A 305 -17.71 -16.58 -0.53
N SER A 306 -18.21 -17.35 0.42
CA SER A 306 -17.63 -18.51 1.10
C SER A 306 -16.77 -18.29 2.36
N SER A 307 -17.42 -18.50 3.51
CA SER A 307 -16.81 -18.77 4.81
C SER A 307 -15.72 -19.86 4.74
N PRO A 308 -14.61 -19.73 5.51
CA PRO A 308 -13.74 -20.85 5.81
C PRO A 308 -14.28 -21.60 7.04
N LYS A 309 -14.64 -22.88 6.86
CA LYS A 309 -14.95 -23.78 7.97
C LYS A 309 -13.65 -24.14 8.71
N THR A 310 -13.66 -23.92 10.02
CA THR A 310 -12.62 -24.26 10.99
C THR A 310 -12.41 -25.77 11.06
N THR A 311 -11.16 -26.26 11.06
CA THR A 311 -10.84 -27.58 11.62
C THR A 311 -9.66 -27.46 12.57
N ARG A 312 -9.93 -27.87 13.81
CA ARG A 312 -9.11 -27.83 15.02
C ARG A 312 -7.98 -28.85 14.91
N LEU A 313 -6.73 -28.48 15.16
CA LEU A 313 -5.63 -29.43 15.33
C LEU A 313 -5.19 -29.46 16.79
N GLN A 314 -5.29 -30.64 17.39
CA GLN A 314 -4.79 -30.94 18.73
C GLN A 314 -3.26 -30.90 18.77
N ARG A 315 -2.75 -30.38 19.89
CA ARG A 315 -1.35 -30.43 20.35
C ARG A 315 -0.80 -31.86 20.43
N THR A 316 0.48 -32.04 20.09
CA THR A 316 1.47 -32.78 20.89
C THR A 316 2.92 -32.28 20.64
N GLN A 317 3.75 -32.38 21.67
CA GLN A 317 5.11 -31.85 21.88
C GLN A 317 6.26 -32.76 21.31
N PRO A 318 7.55 -32.30 21.31
CA PRO A 318 8.66 -32.78 20.47
C PRO A 318 9.65 -33.71 21.23
N PRO A 319 10.90 -33.98 20.78
CA PRO A 319 11.46 -34.31 19.45
C PRO A 319 12.24 -35.67 19.44
N GLY A 320 12.50 -36.26 18.28
CA GLY A 320 13.34 -37.48 18.17
C GLY A 320 13.78 -37.81 16.74
N LYS A 321 15.02 -38.30 16.61
CA LYS A 321 15.84 -38.44 15.39
C LYS A 321 15.25 -39.36 14.29
N ALA A 322 15.72 -39.12 13.06
CA ALA A 322 15.42 -39.83 11.81
C ALA A 322 15.61 -41.36 11.83
N TYR A 323 14.83 -42.10 11.02
CA TYR A 323 15.28 -43.02 9.95
C TYR A 323 14.08 -43.43 9.04
N LEU A 324 14.40 -43.72 7.77
CA LEU A 324 13.50 -44.20 6.70
C LEU A 324 13.21 -45.71 6.85
N GLU A 325 11.96 -46.13 6.60
CA GLU A 325 11.66 -47.46 6.05
C GLU A 325 10.34 -47.43 5.25
N THR A 326 10.32 -48.11 4.11
CA THR A 326 9.27 -48.03 3.08
C THR A 326 8.39 -49.28 3.07
N ALA A 327 7.08 -49.13 2.90
CA ALA A 327 6.19 -50.15 2.35
C ALA A 327 4.85 -49.57 1.82
N THR A 328 4.84 -49.29 0.51
CA THR A 328 3.77 -49.50 -0.49
C THR A 328 2.30 -49.70 -0.06
N HIS A 329 1.39 -48.80 -0.45
CA HIS A 329 0.64 -48.86 -1.72
C HIS A 329 -0.37 -47.70 -1.87
N LYS A 330 -0.31 -47.02 -3.04
CA LYS A 330 -1.32 -46.16 -3.70
C LYS A 330 -1.93 -44.97 -2.93
N GLY A 331 -1.35 -43.80 -3.19
CA GLY A 331 -1.97 -42.49 -2.99
C GLY A 331 -0.94 -41.39 -3.21
N ILE A 332 -0.97 -40.72 -4.36
CA ILE A 332 -0.04 -39.61 -4.66
C ILE A 332 -0.45 -38.40 -3.81
N ALA A 333 0.24 -38.21 -2.69
CA ALA A 333 0.19 -36.98 -1.90
C ALA A 333 1.24 -36.00 -2.47
N ALA A 334 0.79 -34.96 -3.16
CA ALA A 334 1.67 -33.87 -3.57
C ALA A 334 1.95 -32.95 -2.37
N PHE A 335 2.98 -33.28 -1.62
CA PHE A 335 3.61 -32.37 -0.66
C PHE A 335 4.45 -31.34 -1.42
N PHE A 336 4.25 -30.05 -1.14
CA PHE A 336 5.16 -29.00 -1.58
C PHE A 336 6.49 -29.13 -0.84
N ILE A 337 7.46 -29.80 -1.45
CA ILE A 337 8.85 -29.70 -1.07
C ILE A 337 9.41 -28.42 -1.72
N PRO A 338 10.08 -27.51 -0.99
CA PRO A 338 10.75 -26.38 -1.60
C PRO A 338 11.98 -26.89 -2.34
N THR A 339 11.84 -27.25 -3.61
CA THR A 339 12.96 -27.62 -4.47
C THR A 339 13.53 -26.36 -5.14
N LYS A 340 14.74 -25.99 -4.69
CA LYS A 340 15.80 -25.19 -5.32
C LYS A 340 15.39 -24.14 -6.37
N GLU A 341 15.65 -22.87 -6.01
CA GLU A 341 15.92 -21.71 -6.87
C GLU A 341 15.20 -21.64 -8.23
N LYS A 342 14.12 -20.86 -8.29
CA LYS A 342 13.60 -20.30 -9.54
C LYS A 342 14.36 -19.01 -9.83
N THR A 343 14.99 -18.92 -11.01
CA THR A 343 15.67 -17.69 -11.45
C THR A 343 14.89 -17.11 -12.63
N VAL A 344 14.24 -15.97 -12.39
CA VAL A 344 13.76 -15.09 -13.48
C VAL A 344 14.82 -14.03 -13.67
N GLN A 345 15.22 -13.82 -14.92
CA GLN A 345 16.40 -13.06 -15.30
C GLN A 345 16.03 -12.06 -16.41
N ALA A 346 16.47 -10.79 -16.29
CA ALA A 346 16.10 -9.72 -17.21
C ALA A 346 17.32 -8.94 -17.75
N LEU A 347 17.40 -8.72 -19.07
CA LEU A 347 18.41 -7.84 -19.70
C LEU A 347 17.72 -6.59 -20.29
N PRO A 348 17.95 -5.40 -19.73
CA PRO A 348 17.38 -4.16 -20.28
C PRO A 348 18.25 -3.58 -21.41
N SER A 349 17.60 -3.11 -22.47
CA SER A 349 18.16 -2.23 -23.50
C SER A 349 17.24 -1.02 -23.66
N MET A 350 17.78 0.21 -23.54
CA MET A 350 16.97 1.43 -23.44
C MET A 350 17.40 2.48 -24.47
N LEU A 351 16.43 3.06 -25.16
CA LEU A 351 16.60 4.22 -26.04
C LEU A 351 15.79 5.39 -25.45
N MET A 352 16.47 6.45 -25.04
CA MET A 352 15.86 7.60 -24.36
C MET A 352 16.10 8.87 -25.18
N LEU A 353 15.03 9.62 -25.45
CA LEU A 353 15.08 10.90 -26.14
C LEU A 353 14.41 11.96 -25.26
N LEU A 354 15.22 12.90 -24.78
CA LEU A 354 14.72 14.09 -24.11
C LEU A 354 14.70 15.24 -25.13
N ASN A 355 13.52 15.77 -25.37
CA ASN A 355 13.33 16.93 -26.24
C ASN A 355 13.25 18.18 -25.35
N PRO A 356 14.34 18.95 -25.17
CA PRO A 356 14.23 20.27 -24.58
C PRO A 356 13.39 21.16 -25.51
N SER A 357 12.49 21.96 -24.93
CA SER A 357 11.81 23.02 -25.68
C SER A 357 12.87 23.96 -26.30
N PRO A 358 12.78 24.31 -27.59
CA PRO A 358 13.67 25.30 -28.17
C PRO A 358 13.48 26.63 -27.44
N CYS A 359 14.57 27.23 -26.96
CA CYS A 359 14.57 28.59 -26.43
C CYS A 359 14.15 29.56 -27.55
N TYR A 360 12.85 29.84 -27.67
CA TYR A 360 12.37 30.93 -28.52
C TYR A 360 12.71 32.25 -27.83
N ARG A 361 13.60 33.04 -28.44
CA ARG A 361 13.66 34.48 -28.18
C ARG A 361 12.28 35.06 -28.52
N HIS A 362 11.58 35.58 -27.52
CA HIS A 362 10.26 36.17 -27.70
C HIS A 362 10.30 37.35 -28.70
N SER A 363 9.52 37.23 -29.76
CA SER A 363 8.90 38.34 -30.49
C SER A 363 7.43 38.44 -30.03
N PRO A 364 6.80 39.62 -29.94
CA PRO A 364 5.60 39.82 -29.12
C PRO A 364 4.25 39.28 -29.65
N ASP A 365 4.19 38.50 -30.74
CA ASP A 365 2.94 38.35 -31.50
C ASP A 365 2.28 36.94 -31.58
N ASP A 366 2.72 35.92 -30.82
CA ASP A 366 2.14 34.57 -30.97
C ASP A 366 1.28 34.10 -29.77
N TYR A 367 0.00 34.52 -29.74
CA TYR A 367 -0.97 34.17 -28.69
C TYR A 367 -1.80 32.91 -28.99
N ARG A 368 -1.48 32.12 -30.02
CA ARG A 368 -2.28 30.94 -30.42
C ARG A 368 -1.46 29.67 -30.62
N ARG A 369 -0.84 29.17 -29.53
CA ARG A 369 -0.60 27.74 -29.19
C ARG A 369 0.31 27.69 -27.96
N ARG A 370 -0.24 27.93 -26.76
CA ARG A 370 0.50 27.70 -25.51
C ARG A 370 0.59 26.19 -25.27
N ARG A 371 1.70 25.56 -25.64
CA ARG A 371 2.15 24.36 -24.92
C ARG A 371 2.58 24.82 -23.53
N SER A 372 2.19 24.10 -22.49
CA SER A 372 2.67 24.34 -21.13
C SER A 372 4.19 24.24 -21.10
N ASP A 373 4.86 25.28 -20.59
CA ASP A 373 6.30 25.23 -20.30
C ASP A 373 6.57 24.08 -19.31
N GLY A 374 7.48 23.16 -19.65
CA GLY A 374 7.81 22.00 -18.84
C GLY A 374 8.72 21.00 -19.56
N THR A 375 9.32 20.09 -18.81
CA THR A 375 10.18 19.03 -19.35
C THR A 375 9.34 17.82 -19.79
N TYR A 376 9.55 17.31 -21.02
CA TYR A 376 8.80 16.17 -21.57
C TYR A 376 9.71 14.97 -21.83
N LEU A 377 9.24 13.79 -21.44
CA LEU A 377 9.93 12.52 -21.62
C LEU A 377 9.33 11.72 -22.78
N THR A 378 10.21 11.25 -23.66
CA THR A 378 9.90 10.16 -24.60
C THR A 378 10.93 9.06 -24.39
N ALA A 379 10.46 7.87 -24.01
CA ALA A 379 11.33 6.74 -23.73
C ALA A 379 10.74 5.47 -24.34
N LYS A 380 11.63 4.62 -24.85
CA LYS A 380 11.31 3.25 -25.25
C LYS A 380 12.29 2.33 -24.56
N MET A 381 11.75 1.35 -23.86
CA MET A 381 12.53 0.31 -23.21
C MET A 381 12.17 -1.04 -23.79
N VAL A 382 13.19 -1.84 -24.06
CA VAL A 382 13.07 -3.24 -24.43
C VAL A 382 13.78 -4.07 -23.37
N ALA A 383 13.06 -4.97 -22.72
CA ALA A 383 13.65 -5.92 -21.79
C ALA A 383 13.42 -7.34 -22.29
N ARG A 384 14.44 -8.19 -22.14
CA ARG A 384 14.31 -9.61 -22.38
C ARG A 384 14.21 -10.33 -21.04
N ILE A 385 13.08 -10.98 -20.77
CA ILE A 385 12.90 -11.84 -19.61
C ILE A 385 13.10 -13.31 -20.01
N GLU A 386 13.88 -14.04 -19.23
CA GLU A 386 13.98 -15.49 -19.33
C GLU A 386 13.26 -16.16 -18.17
N VAL A 387 12.26 -16.96 -18.53
CA VAL A 387 11.54 -17.82 -17.59
C VAL A 387 12.06 -19.23 -17.79
N ARG A 388 12.53 -19.88 -16.73
CA ARG A 388 13.09 -21.24 -16.78
C ARG A 388 12.29 -22.23 -15.93
N ASN A 389 11.93 -23.36 -16.53
CA ASN A 389 11.29 -24.49 -15.87
C ASN A 389 12.26 -25.67 -15.87
N PRO A 390 13.03 -25.88 -14.78
CA PRO A 390 13.94 -27.02 -14.68
C PRO A 390 13.22 -28.33 -14.34
N ASN A 391 11.90 -28.35 -14.22
CA ASN A 391 11.15 -29.53 -13.77
C ASN A 391 10.79 -30.45 -14.94
N GLU A 392 11.04 -31.75 -14.78
CA GLU A 392 10.75 -32.80 -15.78
C GLU A 392 9.28 -33.25 -15.78
N ASN A 393 8.52 -32.93 -14.74
CA ASN A 393 7.19 -33.48 -14.50
C ASN A 393 6.09 -32.42 -14.58
N ILE A 394 6.43 -31.16 -14.36
CA ILE A 394 5.50 -30.04 -14.25
C ILE A 394 5.54 -29.16 -15.50
N ILE A 395 4.36 -28.78 -15.97
CA ILE A 395 4.14 -27.72 -16.96
C ILE A 395 3.58 -26.51 -16.22
N TYR A 396 4.05 -25.29 -16.52
CA TYR A 396 3.47 -24.06 -15.97
C TYR A 396 2.61 -23.35 -17.01
N HIS A 397 1.47 -22.83 -16.58
CA HIS A 397 0.58 -22.02 -17.40
C HIS A 397 0.57 -20.60 -16.86
N PHE A 398 1.06 -19.64 -17.62
CA PHE A 398 1.03 -18.23 -17.26
C PHE A 398 -0.14 -17.57 -17.97
N GLY A 399 -1.02 -16.93 -17.20
CA GLY A 399 -2.09 -16.10 -17.75
C GLY A 399 -1.55 -14.80 -18.34
N GLU A 400 -2.46 -13.95 -18.80
CA GLU A 400 -2.15 -12.59 -19.23
C GLU A 400 -1.31 -11.87 -18.15
N SER A 401 -0.19 -11.28 -18.58
CA SER A 401 0.75 -10.63 -17.66
C SER A 401 0.80 -9.14 -17.92
N LYS A 402 0.53 -8.33 -16.91
CA LYS A 402 0.66 -6.86 -16.98
C LYS A 402 2.04 -6.48 -16.49
N VAL A 403 2.74 -5.70 -17.31
CA VAL A 403 4.09 -5.23 -17.03
C VAL A 403 4.05 -3.72 -16.88
N GLU A 404 4.63 -3.23 -15.80
CA GLU A 404 4.87 -1.81 -15.56
C GLU A 404 6.36 -1.59 -15.35
N THR A 405 6.89 -0.49 -15.88
CA THR A 405 8.32 -0.18 -15.81
C THR A 405 8.52 1.21 -15.25
N THR A 406 9.46 1.34 -14.32
CA THR A 406 9.83 2.60 -13.69
C THR A 406 11.34 2.79 -13.71
N ALA A 407 11.79 4.04 -13.54
CA ALA A 407 13.21 4.37 -13.48
C ALA A 407 13.52 5.46 -12.45
N GLY A 408 14.77 5.46 -11.98
CA GLY A 408 15.26 6.44 -11.02
C GLY A 408 14.74 6.22 -9.61
N ASP A 409 14.65 4.96 -9.17
CA ASP A 409 14.04 4.56 -7.89
C ASP A 409 12.53 4.93 -7.84
N ASP A 410 11.76 4.44 -8.83
CA ASP A 410 10.32 4.68 -9.01
C ASP A 410 9.88 6.15 -9.29
N GLU A 411 10.82 7.04 -9.61
CA GLU A 411 10.53 8.46 -9.86
C GLU A 411 9.84 8.73 -11.21
N VAL A 412 10.09 7.88 -12.22
CA VAL A 412 9.59 8.08 -13.59
C VAL A 412 9.00 6.79 -14.13
N ASN A 413 7.75 6.85 -14.62
CA ASN A 413 7.12 5.74 -15.34
C ASN A 413 7.67 5.68 -16.79
N LEU A 414 8.15 4.51 -17.20
CA LEU A 414 8.67 4.24 -18.55
C LEU A 414 7.66 3.52 -19.45
N GLY A 415 6.44 3.32 -18.96
CA GLY A 415 5.31 2.77 -19.67
C GLY A 415 4.87 1.44 -19.09
N SER A 416 3.78 0.93 -19.65
CA SER A 416 3.25 -0.39 -19.36
C SER A 416 2.93 -1.15 -20.64
N THR A 417 2.89 -2.47 -20.55
CA THR A 417 2.49 -3.35 -21.64
C THR A 417 1.84 -4.60 -21.09
N THR A 418 1.19 -5.37 -21.96
CA THR A 418 0.57 -6.64 -21.60
C THR A 418 1.18 -7.74 -22.45
N LEU A 419 1.63 -8.80 -21.80
CA LEU A 419 2.08 -10.01 -22.46
C LEU A 419 0.92 -11.02 -22.54
N PRO A 420 0.78 -11.72 -23.68
CA PRO A 420 -0.20 -12.78 -23.81
C PRO A 420 0.11 -13.94 -22.86
N GLU A 421 -0.91 -14.75 -22.59
CA GLU A 421 -0.73 -16.01 -21.89
C GLU A 421 0.25 -16.92 -22.63
N PHE A 422 1.05 -17.68 -21.87
CA PHE A 422 1.98 -18.64 -22.45
C PHE A 422 2.11 -19.88 -21.56
N THR A 423 2.48 -20.99 -22.17
CA THR A 423 2.73 -22.25 -21.46
C THR A 423 4.21 -22.55 -21.47
N GLN A 424 4.73 -22.91 -20.30
CA GLN A 424 6.10 -23.32 -20.15
C GLN A 424 6.18 -24.83 -19.92
N GLY A 425 6.63 -25.53 -20.95
CA GLY A 425 6.86 -26.98 -20.91
C GLY A 425 7.92 -27.41 -19.90
N LYS A 426 8.02 -28.72 -19.71
CA LYS A 426 9.05 -29.38 -18.90
C LYS A 426 10.43 -29.08 -19.46
N GLU A 427 11.41 -28.90 -18.58
CA GLU A 427 12.81 -28.61 -18.93
C GLU A 427 12.98 -27.51 -20.00
N ASN A 428 12.11 -26.50 -19.97
CA ASN A 428 12.05 -25.48 -21.02
C ASN A 428 12.41 -24.10 -20.50
N THR A 429 13.06 -23.31 -21.34
CA THR A 429 13.30 -21.88 -21.12
C THR A 429 12.53 -21.09 -22.16
N THR A 430 11.63 -20.22 -21.70
CA THR A 430 10.91 -19.28 -22.56
C THR A 430 11.52 -17.91 -22.42
N SER A 431 11.83 -17.26 -23.54
CA SER A 431 12.27 -15.87 -23.54
C SER A 431 11.16 -14.96 -24.05
N LEU A 432 10.88 -13.91 -23.29
CA LEU A 432 9.84 -12.93 -23.55
C LEU A 432 10.52 -11.58 -23.82
N GLU A 433 10.15 -10.95 -24.92
CA GLU A 433 10.53 -9.57 -25.20
C GLU A 433 9.41 -8.65 -24.72
N ILE A 434 9.78 -7.68 -23.89
CA ILE A 434 8.89 -6.71 -23.28
C ILE A 434 9.26 -5.35 -23.82
N GLU A 435 8.33 -4.72 -24.53
CA GLU A 435 8.47 -3.35 -24.97
C GLU A 435 7.52 -2.45 -24.17
N THR A 436 8.09 -1.49 -23.45
CA THR A 436 7.35 -0.40 -22.81
C THR A 436 7.78 0.92 -23.43
N SER A 437 6.81 1.84 -23.58
CA SER A 437 7.12 3.18 -24.07
C SER A 437 6.22 4.23 -23.45
N VAL A 438 6.77 5.43 -23.34
CA VAL A 438 6.08 6.66 -22.99
C VAL A 438 6.41 7.70 -24.05
N ASN A 439 5.40 8.47 -24.46
CA ASN A 439 5.54 9.47 -25.50
C ASN A 439 5.02 10.81 -25.00
N ASN A 440 5.89 11.81 -24.98
CA ASN A 440 5.59 13.18 -24.57
C ASN A 440 4.95 13.27 -23.15
N GLU A 441 5.48 12.49 -22.21
CA GLU A 441 5.04 12.48 -20.81
C GLU A 441 5.62 13.69 -20.08
N LEU A 442 4.78 14.50 -19.41
CA LEU A 442 5.24 15.65 -18.66
C LEU A 442 5.91 15.18 -17.36
N ILE A 443 7.16 15.59 -17.15
CA ILE A 443 7.92 15.26 -15.94
C ILE A 443 8.27 16.52 -15.15
N GLU A 444 8.32 16.38 -13.83
CA GLU A 444 8.60 17.49 -12.90
C GLU A 444 9.98 18.11 -13.19
N ASP A 445 10.05 19.44 -13.25
CA ASP A 445 11.29 20.16 -13.54
C ASP A 445 12.30 19.90 -12.40
N GLY A 446 13.43 19.26 -12.74
CA GLY A 446 14.45 18.75 -11.81
C GLY A 446 14.60 17.22 -11.82
N ILE A 447 13.52 16.48 -12.09
CA ILE A 447 13.59 15.03 -12.31
C ILE A 447 14.21 14.75 -13.68
N GLY A 448 13.83 15.53 -14.71
CA GLY A 448 14.33 15.34 -16.07
C GLY A 448 15.86 15.44 -16.20
N SER A 449 16.49 16.42 -15.56
CA SER A 449 17.96 16.56 -15.56
C SER A 449 18.63 15.44 -14.79
N LYS A 450 18.11 15.08 -13.60
CA LYS A 450 18.63 13.97 -12.79
C LYS A 450 18.58 12.64 -13.55
N ILE A 451 17.46 12.35 -14.20
CA ILE A 451 17.26 11.12 -14.96
C ILE A 451 18.17 11.12 -16.21
N LEU A 452 18.32 12.25 -16.89
CA LEU A 452 19.27 12.39 -18.00
C LEU A 452 20.71 12.15 -17.56
N ASP A 453 21.11 12.69 -16.42
CA ASP A 453 22.45 12.51 -15.85
C ASP A 453 22.68 11.04 -15.45
N GLN A 454 21.70 10.39 -14.83
CA GLN A 454 21.76 8.97 -14.48
C GLN A 454 21.80 8.08 -15.73
N PHE A 455 21.02 8.42 -16.77
CA PHE A 455 21.02 7.72 -18.05
C PHE A 455 22.38 7.84 -18.75
N THR A 456 22.89 9.07 -18.88
CA THR A 456 24.17 9.38 -19.53
C THR A 456 25.35 8.74 -18.79
N SER A 457 25.30 8.74 -17.45
CA SER A 457 26.32 8.10 -16.61
C SER A 457 26.14 6.57 -16.45
N LYS A 458 25.12 5.98 -17.10
CA LYS A 458 24.73 4.56 -17.00
C LYS A 458 24.42 4.09 -15.56
N LYS A 459 24.09 5.01 -14.66
CA LYS A 459 23.72 4.73 -13.27
C LYS A 459 22.21 4.68 -13.05
N LEU A 460 21.43 4.95 -14.09
CA LEU A 460 19.97 4.84 -14.04
C LEU A 460 19.59 3.41 -13.68
N LYS A 461 18.88 3.27 -12.57
CA LYS A 461 18.23 2.03 -12.18
C LYS A 461 16.86 1.96 -12.80
N VAL A 462 16.52 0.76 -13.25
CA VAL A 462 15.24 0.45 -13.84
C VAL A 462 14.61 -0.69 -13.07
N ASP A 463 13.34 -0.52 -12.72
CA ASP A 463 12.54 -1.49 -12.02
C ASP A 463 11.38 -1.93 -12.92
N MET A 464 11.08 -3.23 -12.90
CA MET A 464 10.00 -3.82 -13.68
C MET A 464 9.12 -4.67 -12.77
N ASP A 465 7.84 -4.31 -12.71
CA ASP A 465 6.80 -5.02 -12.01
C ASP A 465 5.95 -5.82 -13.01
N VAL A 466 5.92 -7.14 -12.85
CA VAL A 466 5.13 -8.05 -13.66
C VAL A 466 4.06 -8.72 -12.80
N LYS A 467 2.81 -8.33 -13.01
CA LYS A 467 1.63 -8.97 -12.41
C LYS A 467 1.08 -10.02 -13.38
N THR A 468 1.12 -11.29 -12.98
CA THR A 468 0.67 -12.43 -13.78
C THR A 468 -0.17 -13.39 -12.94
N SER A 469 -0.58 -14.51 -13.53
CA SER A 469 -1.17 -15.63 -12.81
C SER A 469 -0.57 -16.94 -13.29
N ILE A 470 -0.29 -17.87 -12.39
CA ILE A 470 0.44 -19.11 -12.67
C ILE A 470 -0.41 -20.31 -12.26
N GLY A 471 -0.62 -21.24 -13.20
CA GLY A 471 -1.16 -22.57 -12.98
C GLY A 471 -0.11 -23.65 -13.19
N ILE A 472 -0.37 -24.84 -12.67
CA ILE A 472 0.50 -26.02 -12.73
C ILE A 472 -0.25 -27.15 -13.44
N GLY A 473 0.42 -27.82 -14.36
CA GLY A 473 -0.05 -29.02 -15.05
C GLY A 473 0.82 -30.22 -14.72
N VAL A 474 0.21 -31.34 -14.28
CA VAL A 474 0.90 -32.63 -14.05
C VAL A 474 0.03 -33.74 -14.62
N GLU A 475 0.61 -34.58 -15.49
CA GLU A 475 -0.07 -35.77 -16.08
C GLU A 475 -1.48 -35.49 -16.66
N GLY A 476 -1.67 -34.32 -17.28
CA GLY A 476 -2.94 -33.92 -17.89
C GLY A 476 -3.93 -33.21 -16.95
N VAL A 477 -3.66 -33.14 -15.65
CA VAL A 477 -4.45 -32.37 -14.67
C VAL A 477 -3.88 -30.94 -14.57
N LYS A 478 -4.73 -29.93 -14.77
CA LYS A 478 -4.37 -28.50 -14.62
C LYS A 478 -4.95 -27.93 -13.32
N THR A 479 -4.15 -27.18 -12.57
CA THR A 479 -4.63 -26.39 -11.42
C THR A 479 -5.26 -25.09 -11.91
N GLY A 480 -6.01 -24.42 -11.02
CA GLY A 480 -6.38 -23.03 -11.25
C GLY A 480 -5.14 -22.10 -11.25
N LEU A 481 -5.35 -20.86 -11.68
CA LEU A 481 -4.33 -19.81 -11.80
C LEU A 481 -4.18 -19.01 -10.50
N LEU A 482 -3.03 -19.14 -9.84
CA LEU A 482 -2.68 -18.31 -8.68
C LEU A 482 -2.10 -16.98 -9.16
N GLY A 483 -2.61 -15.84 -8.70
CA GLY A 483 -2.00 -14.55 -9.00
C GLY A 483 -0.56 -14.47 -8.44
N VAL A 484 0.36 -13.86 -9.19
CA VAL A 484 1.76 -13.69 -8.78
C VAL A 484 2.25 -12.32 -9.24
N GLU A 485 3.05 -11.66 -8.42
CA GLU A 485 3.74 -10.43 -8.73
C GLU A 485 5.25 -10.72 -8.76
N VAL A 486 5.91 -10.31 -9.83
CA VAL A 486 7.34 -10.51 -10.04
C VAL A 486 7.99 -9.14 -10.14
N LEU A 487 8.85 -8.83 -9.18
CA LEU A 487 9.61 -7.59 -9.14
C LEU A 487 11.04 -7.87 -9.61
N CYS A 488 11.37 -7.34 -10.78
CA CYS A 488 12.71 -7.36 -11.35
C CYS A 488 13.30 -5.95 -11.20
N GLY A 489 14.07 -5.71 -10.13
CA GLY A 489 14.50 -4.36 -9.76
C GLY A 489 16.00 -4.16 -9.56
N GLY A 490 16.41 -2.88 -9.54
CA GLY A 490 17.75 -2.43 -9.16
C GLY A 490 18.82 -2.51 -10.26
N VAL A 491 18.44 -2.79 -11.50
CA VAL A 491 19.38 -3.03 -12.60
C VAL A 491 19.91 -1.72 -13.14
N THR A 492 21.22 -1.50 -13.04
CA THR A 492 21.83 -0.33 -13.66
C THR A 492 22.13 -0.59 -15.14
N LEU A 493 22.06 0.46 -15.98
CA LEU A 493 22.46 0.36 -17.39
C LEU A 493 23.94 -0.08 -17.58
N LYS A 494 24.75 -0.04 -16.52
CA LYS A 494 26.16 -0.48 -16.48
C LYS A 494 26.32 -2.01 -16.31
N GLU A 495 25.32 -2.70 -15.77
CA GLU A 495 25.34 -4.15 -15.50
C GLU A 495 24.93 -5.01 -16.70
N THR A 496 24.77 -4.40 -17.88
CA THR A 496 24.44 -5.09 -19.14
C THR A 496 25.55 -5.99 -19.69
N ASN A 497 26.65 -6.19 -18.95
CA ASN A 497 27.71 -7.15 -19.28
C ASN A 497 27.55 -8.45 -18.47
N ASN A 498 26.78 -9.38 -19.05
CA ASN A 498 26.79 -10.84 -18.81
C ASN A 498 26.17 -11.45 -17.54
N GLU A 499 25.70 -10.71 -16.55
CA GLU A 499 24.97 -11.31 -15.41
C GLU A 499 23.54 -10.78 -15.31
N MET A 500 22.56 -11.68 -15.44
CA MET A 500 21.16 -11.30 -15.36
C MET A 500 20.69 -11.23 -13.90
N PRO A 501 20.14 -10.10 -13.45
CA PRO A 501 19.67 -9.87 -12.09
C PRO A 501 18.50 -10.81 -11.75
N ARG A 502 18.46 -11.29 -10.50
CA ARG A 502 17.43 -12.20 -9.99
C ARG A 502 16.18 -11.41 -9.61
N CYS A 503 15.02 -11.76 -10.16
CA CYS A 503 13.75 -11.17 -9.75
C CYS A 503 13.17 -11.83 -8.48
N ILE A 504 12.42 -11.05 -7.70
CA ILE A 504 11.69 -11.52 -6.53
C ILE A 504 10.28 -11.90 -6.97
N ILE A 505 9.83 -13.11 -6.60
CA ILE A 505 8.49 -13.61 -6.92
C ILE A 505 7.66 -13.64 -5.64
N SER A 506 6.57 -12.86 -5.63
CA SER A 506 5.60 -12.78 -4.54
C SER A 506 4.28 -13.38 -5.00
N THR A 507 3.75 -14.37 -4.28
CA THR A 507 2.41 -14.91 -4.59
C THR A 507 1.33 -13.90 -4.18
N LEU A 508 0.52 -13.44 -5.13
CA LEU A 508 -0.70 -12.70 -4.83
C LEU A 508 -1.69 -13.73 -4.27
N LYS A 509 -1.97 -13.70 -2.97
CA LYS A 509 -2.91 -14.64 -2.33
C LYS A 509 -4.24 -14.66 -3.10
N CYS A 510 -4.46 -15.72 -3.90
CA CYS A 510 -5.72 -16.02 -4.54
C CYS A 510 -6.16 -17.41 -4.05
N ILE A 511 -7.28 -17.43 -3.30
CA ILE A 511 -7.93 -18.63 -2.81
C ILE A 511 -8.48 -19.39 -4.01
N HIS A 512 -7.87 -20.52 -4.36
CA HIS A 512 -8.42 -21.45 -5.33
C HIS A 512 -8.94 -22.71 -4.63
N ARG A 513 -10.27 -22.83 -4.53
CA ARG A 513 -10.94 -24.09 -4.21
C ARG A 513 -10.96 -24.96 -5.47
N VAL A 514 -10.20 -26.04 -5.46
CA VAL A 514 -10.45 -27.18 -6.36
C VAL A 514 -11.74 -27.86 -5.87
N LYS A 515 -12.80 -27.85 -6.67
CA LYS A 515 -14.00 -28.66 -6.42
C LYS A 515 -13.66 -30.12 -6.73
N TRP A 516 -13.64 -30.96 -5.69
CA TRP A 516 -13.67 -32.42 -5.86
C TRP A 516 -15.13 -32.85 -6.09
N GLY A 517 -15.33 -33.74 -7.07
CA GLY A 517 -16.63 -34.29 -7.44
C GLY A 517 -17.26 -35.09 -6.29
N GLN A 518 -18.59 -35.04 -6.22
CA GLN A 518 -19.38 -35.85 -5.29
C GLN A 518 -19.23 -37.34 -5.63
N GLU A 519 -18.77 -38.13 -4.66
CA GLU A 519 -19.09 -39.56 -4.63
C GLU A 519 -20.52 -39.73 -4.12
N SER A 520 -21.33 -40.40 -4.94
CA SER A 520 -22.66 -40.91 -4.63
C SER A 520 -22.58 -42.03 -3.59
N SER A 521 -23.50 -42.00 -2.61
CA SER A 521 -23.73 -43.05 -1.63
C SER A 521 -23.90 -44.45 -2.25
N PRO A 522 -23.52 -45.53 -1.56
CA PRO A 522 -23.81 -46.88 -2.01
C PRO A 522 -25.28 -47.22 -1.79
N ALA A 523 -25.92 -47.74 -2.83
CA ALA A 523 -27.13 -48.54 -2.73
C ALA A 523 -26.72 -49.98 -3.07
N GLU A 524 -26.64 -50.82 -2.04
CA GLU A 524 -27.28 -52.14 -1.87
C GLU A 524 -26.84 -52.77 -0.56
#